data_AF-A0A4R0FHE0-F1
#
_entry.id   AF-A0A4R0FHE0-F1
#
_cell.length_a   1.000
_cell.length_b   1.000
_cell.length_c   1.000
_cell.angle_alpha   90.00
_cell.angle_beta   90.00
_cell.angle_gamma   90.00
#
_symmetry.space_group_name_H-M   'P 1'
#
loop_
_entity.id
_entity.type
_entity.pdbx_description
1 polymer ?
#
loop_
_entity_poly.entity_id
_entity_poly.type
_entity_poly.pdbx_seq_one_letter_code
_entity_poly.pdbx_strand_id
1 'polypeptide(L)'
;MNIKPNLFKTAFAIGLTAVIATAFAFQSEQPKEQPQVIITSDSYVMVDKFCEEYCTAKVQADEYEIFVEYKLDDASVEFLDILNVVRHDETINAYIDRSEIEKINAAIVGGAR
;
A
#
# COMPACT_ATOMS: atom_id res chain seq x y z
N MET A 1 67.96 23.64 -55.23
CA MET A 1 66.56 23.15 -55.26
C MET A 1 66.57 21.70 -54.83
N ASN A 2 66.40 21.41 -53.55
CA ASN A 2 65.17 21.48 -52.72
C ASN A 2 64.32 20.21 -52.83
N ILE A 3 64.89 19.15 -52.25
CA ILE A 3 64.37 18.10 -51.37
C ILE A 3 62.90 17.65 -51.53
N LYS A 4 62.80 16.42 -52.07
CA LYS A 4 61.87 15.28 -51.87
C LYS A 4 60.63 15.47 -50.96
N PRO A 5 59.45 14.94 -51.37
CA PRO A 5 58.33 14.74 -50.46
C PRO A 5 58.60 13.55 -49.51
N ASN A 6 58.48 13.83 -48.21
CA ASN A 6 58.60 12.86 -47.13
C ASN A 6 57.42 11.89 -47.12
N LEU A 7 57.70 10.63 -47.43
CA LEU A 7 57.07 9.48 -46.78
C LEU A 7 57.36 9.58 -45.28
N PHE A 8 56.35 9.48 -44.42
CA PHE A 8 56.34 8.58 -43.26
C PHE A 8 55.11 8.79 -42.37
N LYS A 9 54.42 7.68 -42.12
CA LYS A 9 53.88 7.23 -40.83
C LYS A 9 52.58 7.86 -40.31
N THR A 10 51.49 7.16 -40.64
CA THR A 10 50.55 6.54 -39.66
C THR A 10 50.47 7.23 -38.30
N ALA A 11 49.47 8.09 -38.13
CA ALA A 11 49.02 8.55 -36.83
C ALA A 11 47.92 7.61 -36.31
N PHE A 12 48.24 6.93 -35.22
CA PHE A 12 47.39 6.03 -34.46
C PHE A 12 46.42 6.88 -33.62
N ALA A 13 45.15 6.98 -34.02
CA ALA A 13 44.13 7.66 -33.23
C ALA A 13 43.53 6.66 -32.21
N ILE A 14 44.07 6.68 -30.99
CA ILE A 14 43.53 5.95 -29.84
C ILE A 14 42.21 6.63 -29.46
N GLY A 15 41.10 6.05 -29.89
CA GLY A 15 39.76 6.45 -29.45
C GLY A 15 39.54 6.01 -28.01
N LEU A 16 39.84 6.89 -27.06
CA LEU A 16 39.40 6.76 -25.67
C LEU A 16 37.91 7.13 -25.58
N THR A 17 37.02 6.20 -25.94
CA THR A 17 35.60 6.30 -25.59
C THR A 17 35.44 5.82 -24.16
N ALA A 18 35.60 6.74 -23.20
CA ALA A 18 35.14 6.54 -21.84
C ALA A 18 33.61 6.49 -21.86
N VAL A 19 33.05 5.28 -21.85
CA VAL A 19 31.62 5.07 -21.62
C VAL A 19 31.37 5.38 -20.15
N ILE A 20 30.92 6.59 -19.86
CA ILE A 20 30.41 6.95 -18.54
C ILE A 20 29.08 6.22 -18.41
N ALA A 21 29.12 5.00 -17.88
CA ALA A 21 27.93 4.34 -17.37
C ALA A 21 27.49 5.13 -16.13
N THR A 22 26.58 6.07 -16.31
CA THR A 22 25.86 6.67 -15.19
C THR A 22 25.02 5.56 -14.59
N ALA A 23 25.54 4.92 -13.56
CA ALA A 23 24.75 4.05 -12.70
C ALA A 23 23.69 4.94 -12.05
N PHE A 24 22.49 4.95 -12.60
CA PHE A 24 21.31 5.38 -11.88
C PHE A 24 21.15 4.38 -10.75
N ALA A 25 21.80 4.65 -9.61
CA ALA A 25 21.45 4.06 -8.35
C ALA A 25 20.07 4.62 -8.01
N PHE A 26 19.03 4.01 -8.59
CA PHE A 26 17.73 4.01 -7.97
C PHE A 26 17.95 3.31 -6.63
N GLN A 27 18.29 4.08 -5.59
CA GLN A 27 17.97 3.65 -4.24
C GLN A 27 16.47 3.48 -4.28
N SER A 28 16.01 2.24 -4.40
CA SER A 28 14.67 1.90 -3.98
C SER A 28 14.60 2.38 -2.54
N GLU A 29 13.95 3.52 -2.29
CA GLU A 29 13.57 3.91 -0.95
C GLU A 29 12.86 2.67 -0.39
N GLN A 30 13.52 1.97 0.55
CA GLN A 30 12.85 0.86 1.21
C GLN A 30 11.55 1.43 1.77
N PRO A 31 10.39 0.78 1.56
CA PRO A 31 9.15 1.25 2.13
C PRO A 31 9.39 1.49 3.61
N LYS A 32 9.29 2.75 4.06
CA LYS A 32 9.38 3.04 5.49
C LYS A 32 8.25 2.25 6.13
N GLU A 33 8.57 1.21 6.89
CA GLU A 33 7.59 0.47 7.66
C GLU A 33 6.82 1.47 8.51
N GLN A 34 5.56 1.71 8.14
CA GLN A 34 4.69 2.56 8.94
C GLN A 34 4.46 1.81 10.25
N PRO A 35 4.64 2.47 11.40
CA PRO A 35 4.41 1.82 12.69
C PRO A 35 2.99 1.29 12.72
N GLN A 36 2.85 0.01 13.07
CA GLN A 36 1.55 -0.63 13.16
C GLN A 36 0.78 -0.05 14.35
N VAL A 37 -0.42 0.45 14.10
CA VAL A 37 -1.31 1.02 15.12
C VAL A 37 -2.29 -0.06 15.55
N ILE A 38 -2.33 -0.37 16.85
CA ILE A 38 -3.32 -1.27 17.41
C ILE A 38 -4.64 -0.50 17.53
N ILE A 39 -5.69 -1.01 16.90
CA ILE A 39 -7.02 -0.44 16.96
C ILE A 39 -7.77 -1.13 18.08
N THR A 40 -8.25 -0.33 19.03
CA THR A 40 -9.18 -0.75 20.08
C THR A 40 -10.22 0.35 20.25
N SER A 41 -11.49 -0.01 20.37
CA SER A 41 -12.55 0.96 20.63
C SER A 41 -13.60 0.42 21.60
N ASP A 42 -14.20 1.33 22.35
CA ASP A 42 -15.35 1.03 23.20
C ASP A 42 -16.64 0.87 22.38
N SER A 43 -16.69 1.42 21.16
CA SER A 43 -17.89 1.40 20.32
C SER A 43 -17.57 1.24 18.84
N TYR A 44 -18.27 0.30 18.22
CA TYR A 44 -18.24 0.07 16.78
C TYR A 44 -19.64 0.32 16.22
N VAL A 45 -19.74 1.18 15.23
CA VAL A 45 -21.01 1.55 14.59
C VAL A 45 -20.87 1.40 13.10
N MET A 46 -21.68 0.52 12.49
CA MET A 46 -21.77 0.46 11.03
C MET A 46 -22.52 1.70 10.53
N VAL A 47 -21.84 2.53 9.74
CA VAL A 47 -22.37 3.82 9.27
C VAL A 47 -22.81 3.79 7.81
N ASP A 48 -22.25 2.90 7.01
CA ASP A 48 -22.65 2.70 5.62
C ASP A 48 -22.46 1.23 5.23
N LYS A 49 -23.29 0.75 4.30
CA LYS A 49 -23.18 -0.60 3.74
C LYS A 49 -23.63 -0.64 2.28
N PHE A 50 -22.93 -1.44 1.50
CA PHE A 50 -23.28 -1.72 0.11
C PHE A 50 -23.15 -3.22 -0.16
N CYS A 51 -24.21 -3.86 -0.66
CA CYS A 51 -24.27 -5.31 -0.81
C CYS A 51 -24.58 -5.71 -2.25
N GLU A 52 -23.73 -6.58 -2.79
CA GLU A 52 -23.98 -7.33 -4.02
C GLU A 52 -23.91 -8.84 -3.72
N GLU A 53 -22.91 -9.56 -4.23
CA GLU A 53 -22.62 -10.95 -3.83
C GLU A 53 -21.99 -11.00 -2.42
N TYR A 54 -21.15 -10.03 -2.12
CA TYR A 54 -20.57 -9.74 -0.82
C TYR A 54 -20.99 -8.33 -0.39
N CYS A 55 -21.01 -8.08 0.92
CA CYS A 55 -21.28 -6.75 1.45
C CYS A 55 -19.98 -6.06 1.80
N THR A 56 -19.90 -4.77 1.50
CA THR A 56 -18.89 -3.87 2.06
C THR A 56 -19.55 -2.96 3.08
N ALA A 57 -18.86 -2.67 4.17
CA ALA A 57 -19.35 -1.73 5.18
C ALA A 57 -18.24 -0.78 5.61
N LYS A 58 -18.66 0.43 5.97
CA LYS A 58 -17.85 1.36 6.74
C LYS A 58 -18.29 1.25 8.20
N VAL A 59 -17.34 0.92 9.07
CA VAL A 59 -17.54 0.81 10.52
C VAL A 59 -16.74 1.91 11.20
N GLN A 60 -17.45 2.80 11.88
CA GLN A 60 -16.85 3.87 12.69
C GLN A 60 -16.41 3.30 14.04
N ALA A 61 -15.17 3.58 14.42
CA ALA A 61 -14.59 3.23 15.72
C ALA A 61 -13.74 4.42 16.21
N ASP A 62 -14.29 5.24 17.11
CA ASP A 62 -13.68 6.51 17.54
C ASP A 62 -13.27 7.41 16.35
N GLU A 63 -11.98 7.67 16.18
CA GLU A 63 -11.38 8.45 15.08
C GLU A 63 -11.06 7.63 13.82
N TYR A 64 -11.35 6.31 13.85
CA TYR A 64 -11.05 5.38 12.78
C TYR A 64 -12.28 5.06 11.95
N GLU A 65 -12.10 5.02 10.63
CA GLU A 65 -13.03 4.43 9.69
C GLU A 65 -12.46 3.09 9.20
N ILE A 66 -13.15 2.00 9.52
CA ILE A 66 -12.74 0.64 9.17
C ILE A 66 -13.62 0.17 8.02
N PHE A 67 -13.00 -0.07 6.87
CA PHE A 67 -13.69 -0.61 5.70
C PHE A 67 -13.53 -2.12 5.71
N VAL A 68 -14.66 -2.81 5.65
CA VAL A 68 -14.71 -4.27 5.74
C VAL A 68 -15.49 -4.85 4.57
N GLU A 69 -15.07 -6.01 4.10
CA GLU A 69 -15.88 -6.89 3.26
C GLU A 69 -16.39 -8.03 4.13
N TYR A 70 -17.66 -8.39 4.01
CA TYR A 70 -18.26 -9.42 4.82
C TYR A 70 -19.39 -10.15 4.09
N LYS A 71 -19.70 -11.34 4.59
CA LYS A 71 -20.87 -12.12 4.16
C LYS A 71 -21.72 -12.47 5.38
N LEU A 72 -23.03 -12.25 5.26
CA LEU A 72 -24.00 -12.66 6.27
C LEU A 72 -24.67 -13.97 5.88
N ASP A 73 -24.81 -14.86 6.85
CA ASP A 73 -25.64 -16.05 6.80
C ASP A 73 -26.52 -16.10 8.06
N ASP A 74 -27.84 -16.11 7.88
CA ASP A 74 -28.86 -16.08 8.94
C ASP A 74 -28.54 -15.14 10.13
N ALA A 75 -28.21 -13.88 9.81
CA ALA A 75 -27.83 -12.84 10.79
C ALA A 75 -26.53 -13.13 11.59
N SER A 76 -25.70 -14.05 11.12
CA SER A 76 -24.32 -14.25 11.57
C SER A 76 -23.34 -13.84 10.49
N VAL A 77 -22.19 -13.30 10.87
CA VAL A 77 -21.10 -13.02 9.92
C VAL A 77 -20.36 -14.33 9.64
N GLU A 78 -20.46 -14.82 8.40
CA GLU A 78 -19.78 -16.04 7.94
C GLU A 78 -18.29 -15.76 7.67
N PHE A 79 -18.02 -14.59 7.11
CA PHE A 79 -16.68 -14.11 6.76
C PHE A 79 -16.61 -12.61 6.95
N LEU A 80 -15.45 -12.13 7.38
CA LEU A 80 -15.09 -10.71 7.42
C LEU A 80 -13.62 -10.55 7.05
N ASP A 81 -13.36 -9.63 6.12
CA ASP A 81 -12.03 -9.13 5.80
C ASP A 81 -11.92 -7.63 6.09
N ILE A 82 -10.74 -7.20 6.52
CA ILE A 82 -10.42 -5.79 6.71
C ILE A 82 -9.76 -5.28 5.44
N LEU A 83 -10.44 -4.39 4.71
CA LEU A 83 -9.93 -3.83 3.46
C LEU A 83 -8.89 -2.75 3.74
N ASN A 84 -9.23 -1.79 4.60
CA ASN A 84 -8.35 -0.73 5.05
C ASN A 84 -8.91 -0.03 6.30
N VAL A 85 -8.01 0.66 7.02
CA VAL A 85 -8.36 1.52 8.15
C VAL A 85 -7.88 2.93 7.83
N VAL A 86 -8.77 3.91 7.98
CA VAL A 86 -8.50 5.32 7.71
C VAL A 86 -8.59 6.09 9.02
N ARG A 87 -7.64 7.01 9.23
CA ARG A 87 -7.67 8.00 10.32
C ARG A 87 -7.26 9.35 9.74
N HIS A 88 -8.11 10.37 9.90
CA HIS A 88 -7.87 11.72 9.35
C HIS A 88 -7.57 11.71 7.84
N ASP A 89 -8.42 11.03 7.05
CA ASP A 89 -8.30 10.91 5.58
C ASP A 89 -7.04 10.17 5.07
N GLU A 90 -6.28 9.53 5.97
CA GLU A 90 -5.09 8.75 5.63
C GLU A 90 -5.28 7.26 5.97
N THR A 91 -4.95 6.38 5.03
CA THR A 91 -4.87 4.94 5.28
C THR A 91 -3.66 4.65 6.18
N ILE A 92 -3.90 3.92 7.28
CA ILE A 92 -2.87 3.57 8.25
C ILE A 92 -2.59 2.06 8.24
N ASN A 93 -1.36 1.68 8.62
CA ASN A 93 -1.04 0.29 8.94
C ASN A 93 -1.66 -0.09 10.29
N ALA A 94 -2.79 -0.77 10.27
CA ALA A 94 -3.56 -1.12 11.47
C ALA A 94 -3.43 -2.60 11.84
N TYR A 95 -3.45 -2.88 13.14
CA TYR A 95 -3.68 -4.21 13.70
C TYR A 95 -5.00 -4.20 14.46
N ILE A 96 -5.90 -5.11 14.08
CA ILE A 96 -7.19 -5.32 14.74
C ILE A 96 -7.14 -6.73 15.30
N ASP A 97 -7.22 -6.85 16.63
CA ASP A 97 -7.23 -8.16 17.25
C ASP A 97 -8.58 -8.86 17.09
N ARG A 98 -8.60 -10.16 17.41
CA ARG A 98 -9.80 -10.98 17.28
C ARG A 98 -10.98 -10.46 18.12
N SER A 99 -10.73 -9.94 19.32
CA SER A 99 -11.80 -9.44 20.19
C SER A 99 -12.44 -8.18 19.63
N GLU A 100 -11.66 -7.33 18.95
CA GLU A 100 -12.19 -6.18 18.23
C GLU A 100 -12.95 -6.60 16.96
N ILE A 101 -12.49 -7.62 16.24
CA ILE A 101 -13.24 -8.20 15.10
C ILE A 101 -14.60 -8.74 15.56
N GLU A 102 -14.70 -9.36 16.74
CA GLU A 102 -15.97 -9.83 17.29
C GLU A 102 -16.94 -8.67 17.59
N LYS A 103 -16.44 -7.52 18.07
CA LYS A 103 -17.24 -6.29 18.24
C LYS A 103 -17.70 -5.72 16.89
N ILE A 104 -16.83 -5.72 15.89
CA ILE A 104 -17.15 -5.29 14.52
C ILE A 104 -18.27 -6.17 13.94
N ASN A 105 -18.17 -7.49 14.09
CA ASN A 105 -19.21 -8.43 13.67
C ASN A 105 -20.55 -8.11 14.34
N ALA A 106 -20.54 -7.85 15.66
CA ALA A 106 -21.75 -7.46 16.38
C ALA A 106 -22.35 -6.15 15.86
N ALA A 107 -21.51 -5.16 15.53
CA ALA A 107 -21.95 -3.90 14.94
C ALA A 107 -22.58 -4.09 13.55
N ILE A 108 -22.00 -4.95 12.72
CA ILE A 108 -22.54 -5.32 11.40
C ILE A 108 -23.90 -5.99 11.55
N VAL A 109 -24.02 -7.02 12.41
CA VAL A 109 -25.29 -7.71 12.65
C VAL A 109 -26.35 -6.77 13.23
N GLY A 110 -25.94 -5.85 14.10
CA GLY A 110 -26.80 -4.83 14.70
C GLY A 110 -27.33 -3.81 13.69
N GLY A 111 -26.46 -3.29 12.81
CA GLY A 111 -26.84 -2.32 11.76
C GLY A 111 -27.35 -2.96 10.46
N ALA A 112 -27.30 -4.28 10.33
CA ALA A 112 -27.90 -4.99 9.20
C ALA A 112 -29.43 -4.99 9.24
N ARG A 113 -30.02 -4.76 10.42
CA ARG A 113 -31.45 -4.73 10.69
C ARG A 113 -32.15 -3.46 10.19
#